data_AF-A0A2R6CAT8-F1
#
_entry.id   AF-A0A2R6CAT8-F1
#
_cell.length_a   1.000
_cell.length_b   1.000
_cell.length_c   1.000
_cell.angle_alpha   90.00
_cell.angle_beta   90.00
_cell.angle_gamma   90.00
#
_symmetry.space_group_name_H-M   'P 1'
#
loop_
_entity.id
_entity.type
_entity.pdbx_description
1 polymer ?
#
loop_
_entity_poly.entity_id
_entity_poly.type
_entity_poly.pdbx_seq_one_letter_code
_entity_poly.pdbx_strand_id
1 'polypeptide(L)'
;YAYLQNIGEEPVYNLQLGTLYFGLENQQQPIGYNSPAPSWTVNTQVLNPGSTATITITLSQPLVKGSYYTVMYVTQNGVQAEYTFQVV
;
A
#
# COMPACT_ATOMS: atom_id res chain seq x y z
N TYR A 1 -2.96 5.14 6.89
CA TYR A 1 -2.01 4.01 6.98
C TYR A 1 -2.69 2.76 6.46
N ALA A 2 -1.91 1.81 5.93
CA ALA A 2 -2.37 0.46 5.61
C ALA A 2 -1.45 -0.56 6.30
N TYR A 3 -2.01 -1.70 6.71
CA TYR A 3 -1.27 -2.78 7.33
C TYR A 3 -1.24 -3.98 6.38
N LEU A 4 -0.04 -4.41 6.00
CA LEU A 4 0.18 -5.54 5.11
C LEU A 4 0.70 -6.72 5.92
N GLN A 5 -0.11 -7.77 6.03
CA GLN A 5 0.28 -9.00 6.72
C GLN A 5 0.71 -10.07 5.72
N ASN A 6 1.84 -10.73 5.96
CA ASN A 6 2.20 -11.93 5.20
C ASN A 6 1.57 -13.15 5.87
N ILE A 7 0.51 -13.67 5.23
CA ILE A 7 -0.20 -14.89 5.63
C ILE A 7 0.33 -16.15 4.91
N GLY A 8 1.36 -16.02 4.09
CA GLY A 8 2.03 -17.12 3.40
C GLY A 8 3.14 -17.75 4.24
N GLU A 9 3.83 -18.72 3.64
CA GLU A 9 4.89 -19.50 4.30
C GLU A 9 6.30 -18.97 4.00
N GLU A 10 6.45 -18.13 2.98
CA GLU A 10 7.74 -17.59 2.53
C GLU A 10 7.89 -16.11 2.85
N PRO A 11 9.09 -15.63 3.23
CA PRO A 11 9.36 -14.21 3.39
C PRO A 11 9.23 -13.44 2.07
N VAL A 12 8.67 -12.23 2.14
CA VAL A 12 8.65 -11.29 1.01
C VAL A 12 9.76 -10.25 1.19
N TYR A 13 10.71 -10.22 0.26
CA TYR A 13 11.84 -9.29 0.27
C TYR A 13 11.60 -8.09 -0.64
N ASN A 14 12.41 -7.06 -0.43
CA ASN A 14 12.49 -5.87 -1.27
C ASN A 14 11.14 -5.18 -1.46
N LEU A 15 10.40 -4.96 -0.37
CA LEU A 15 9.07 -4.33 -0.45
C LEU A 15 9.10 -3.00 -1.21
N GLN A 16 10.18 -2.23 -1.12
CA GLN A 16 10.35 -0.98 -1.87
C GLN A 16 10.33 -1.13 -3.40
N LEU A 17 10.54 -2.33 -3.93
CA LEU A 17 10.47 -2.62 -5.37
C LEU A 17 9.05 -3.00 -5.83
N GLY A 18 8.11 -3.15 -4.89
CA GLY A 18 6.69 -3.31 -5.21
C GLY A 18 6.07 -2.01 -5.73
N THR A 19 4.87 -2.13 -6.29
CA THR A 19 4.07 -0.98 -6.74
C THR A 19 2.87 -0.79 -5.83
N LEU A 20 2.71 0.42 -5.30
CA LEU A 20 1.52 0.80 -4.54
C LEU A 20 0.63 1.70 -5.41
N TYR A 21 -0.64 1.32 -5.54
CA TYR A 21 -1.68 2.12 -6.17
C TYR A 21 -2.59 2.69 -5.10
N PHE A 22 -2.95 3.96 -5.25
CA PHE A 22 -3.87 4.64 -4.35
C PHE A 22 -4.75 5.64 -5.10
N GLY A 23 -6.02 5.73 -4.72
CA GLY A 23 -6.95 6.70 -5.29
C GLY A 23 -8.39 6.36 -4.95
N LEU A 24 -9.31 7.08 -5.58
CA LEU A 24 -10.74 6.74 -5.53
C LEU A 24 -10.94 5.30 -6.02
N GLU A 25 -11.99 4.66 -5.52
CA GLU A 25 -12.38 3.33 -5.98
C GLU A 25 -12.50 3.29 -7.51
N ASN A 26 -11.84 2.31 -8.14
CA ASN A 26 -11.72 2.12 -9.58
C ASN A 26 -10.97 3.21 -10.37
N GLN A 27 -10.27 4.13 -9.68
CA GLN A 27 -9.51 5.22 -10.30
C GLN A 27 -8.11 5.37 -9.68
N GLN A 28 -7.56 4.28 -9.15
CA GLN A 28 -6.29 4.28 -8.45
C GLN A 28 -5.14 4.59 -9.42
N GLN A 29 -4.15 5.34 -8.96
CA GLN A 29 -2.93 5.63 -9.70
C GLN A 29 -1.72 5.09 -8.94
N PRO A 30 -0.64 4.66 -9.61
CA PRO A 30 0.58 4.29 -8.94
C PRO A 30 1.19 5.50 -8.24
N ILE A 31 1.67 5.32 -7.01
CA ILE A 31 2.33 6.36 -6.22
C ILE A 31 3.76 5.94 -5.87
N GLY A 32 4.67 6.91 -5.85
CA GLY A 32 6.11 6.64 -5.75
C GLY A 32 6.56 6.23 -4.34
N TYR A 33 7.55 5.34 -4.25
CA TYR A 33 8.20 4.99 -2.99
C TYR A 33 9.16 6.10 -2.56
N ASN A 34 8.99 6.61 -1.33
CA ASN A 34 9.84 7.65 -0.73
C ASN A 34 10.08 8.88 -1.64
N SER A 35 9.01 9.31 -2.33
CA SER A 35 9.02 10.44 -3.28
C SER A 35 8.17 11.62 -2.75
N PRO A 36 8.14 12.77 -3.44
CA PRO A 36 7.15 13.81 -3.18
C PRO A 36 5.71 13.25 -3.27
N ALA A 37 4.80 13.84 -2.50
CA ALA A 37 3.42 13.41 -2.45
C ALA A 37 2.71 13.56 -3.81
N PRO A 38 1.82 12.62 -4.20
CA PRO A 38 1.43 11.44 -3.45
C PRO A 38 2.50 10.34 -3.48
N SER A 39 2.80 9.76 -2.32
CA SER A 39 3.88 8.79 -2.15
C SER A 39 3.63 7.82 -1.01
N TRP A 40 4.48 6.81 -0.90
CA TRP A 40 4.41 5.85 0.19
C TRP A 40 5.77 5.44 0.73
N THR A 41 5.77 4.95 1.96
CA THR A 41 6.91 4.31 2.61
C THR A 41 6.46 3.06 3.34
N VAL A 42 7.41 2.19 3.70
CA VAL A 42 7.16 1.00 4.51
C VAL A 42 8.23 0.91 5.61
N ASN A 43 7.83 0.41 6.78
CA ASN A 43 8.70 0.33 7.96
C ASN A 43 9.72 -0.81 7.93
N THR A 44 9.62 -1.73 6.96
CA THR A 44 10.53 -2.88 6.78
C THR A 44 10.69 -3.19 5.30
N GLN A 45 11.81 -3.79 4.91
CA GLN A 45 12.02 -4.31 3.54
C GLN A 45 11.87 -5.83 3.45
N VAL A 46 11.67 -6.49 4.59
CA VAL A 46 11.42 -7.93 4.67
C VAL A 46 10.16 -8.16 5.49
N LEU A 47 9.20 -8.85 4.90
CA LEU A 47 7.96 -9.25 5.55
C LEU A 47 7.96 -10.76 5.74
N ASN A 48 8.41 -11.20 6.90
CA ASN A 48 8.43 -12.61 7.28
C ASN A 48 7.00 -13.17 7.44
N PRO A 49 6.82 -14.49 7.28
CA PRO A 49 5.57 -15.18 7.60
C PRO A 49 5.01 -14.77 8.97
N GLY A 50 3.71 -14.47 9.03
CA GLY A 50 3.00 -14.05 10.25
C GLY A 50 3.28 -12.61 10.70
N SER A 51 4.25 -11.91 10.11
CA SER A 51 4.55 -10.52 10.44
C SER A 51 3.65 -9.54 9.70
N THR A 52 3.58 -8.30 10.21
CA THR A 52 2.83 -7.19 9.60
C THR A 52 3.77 -6.01 9.33
N ALA A 53 3.74 -5.50 8.11
CA ALA A 53 4.36 -4.23 7.73
C ALA A 53 3.32 -3.10 7.79
N THR A 54 3.79 -1.91 8.14
CA THR A 54 3.00 -0.68 8.09
C THR A 54 3.40 0.11 6.86
N ILE A 55 2.44 0.31 5.95
CA ILE A 55 2.55 1.19 4.80
C ILE A 55 2.01 2.57 5.20
N THR A 56 2.87 3.59 5.06
CA THR A 56 2.47 4.99 5.24
C THR A 56 2.25 5.60 3.88
N ILE A 57 1.07 6.18 3.66
CA ILE A 57 0.70 6.87 2.42
C ILE A 57 0.66 8.37 2.72
N THR A 58 1.49 9.14 2.03
CA THR A 58 1.51 10.59 2.08
C THR A 58 0.65 11.13 0.95
N LEU A 59 -0.38 11.89 1.30
CA LEU A 59 -1.34 12.42 0.34
C LEU A 59 -0.90 13.80 -0.17
N SER A 60 -1.18 14.11 -1.44
CA SER A 60 -1.03 15.47 -1.98
C SER A 60 -2.20 16.39 -1.61
N GLN A 61 -3.37 15.80 -1.33
CA GLN A 61 -4.60 16.49 -0.92
C GLN A 61 -5.35 15.65 0.12
N PRO A 62 -6.14 16.27 1.01
CA PRO A 62 -6.95 15.53 1.97
C PRO A 62 -7.97 14.62 1.27
N LEU A 63 -8.34 13.53 1.95
CA LEU A 63 -9.38 12.62 1.46
C LEU A 63 -10.77 13.28 1.53
N VAL A 64 -11.63 12.93 0.58
CA VAL A 64 -13.00 13.42 0.50
C VAL A 64 -13.92 12.55 1.36
N LYS A 65 -14.64 13.16 2.32
CA LYS A 65 -15.64 12.47 3.15
C LYS A 65 -16.76 11.88 2.30
N GLY A 66 -17.23 10.69 2.67
CA GLY A 66 -18.28 9.95 1.97
C GLY A 66 -17.79 9.14 0.77
N SER A 67 -16.58 9.41 0.27
CA SER A 67 -15.99 8.69 -0.86
C SER A 67 -15.34 7.37 -0.44
N TYR A 68 -15.25 6.44 -1.39
CA TYR A 68 -14.49 5.20 -1.28
C TYR A 68 -13.10 5.38 -1.92
N TYR A 69 -12.08 4.90 -1.23
CA TYR A 69 -10.70 4.86 -1.69
C TYR A 69 -10.19 3.44 -1.62
N THR A 70 -9.29 3.09 -2.53
CA THR A 70 -8.64 1.79 -2.58
C THR A 70 -7.14 1.94 -2.46
N VAL A 71 -6.54 1.07 -1.66
CA VAL A 71 -5.10 0.83 -1.62
C VAL A 71 -4.86 -0.54 -2.24
N MET A 72 -3.99 -0.63 -3.25
CA MET A 72 -3.53 -1.90 -3.79
C MET A 72 -2.01 -1.94 -3.75
N TYR A 73 -1.45 -3.02 -3.20
CA TYR A 73 -0.01 -3.25 -3.20
C TYR A 73 0.31 -4.51 -4.02
N VAL A 74 1.25 -4.39 -4.94
CA VAL A 74 1.76 -5.48 -5.77
C VAL A 74 3.23 -5.68 -5.44
N THR A 75 3.58 -6.85 -4.93
CA THR A 75 4.97 -7.21 -4.64
C THR A 75 5.78 -7.39 -5.94
N GLN A 76 7.12 -7.38 -5.84
CA GLN A 76 7.99 -7.59 -7.01
C GLN A 76 7.74 -8.93 -7.72
N ASN A 77 7.31 -9.97 -7.00
CA ASN A 77 6.95 -11.28 -7.56
C ASN A 77 5.48 -11.36 -8.07
N GLY A 78 4.75 -10.25 -8.11
CA GLY A 78 3.41 -10.17 -8.71
C GLY A 78 2.25 -10.59 -7.81
N VAL A 79 2.50 -10.90 -6.54
CA VAL A 79 1.43 -11.14 -5.55
C VAL A 79 0.80 -9.80 -5.20
N GLN A 80 -0.53 -9.75 -5.14
CA GLN A 80 -1.26 -8.52 -4.88
C GLN A 80 -2.22 -8.65 -3.70
N ALA A 81 -2.38 -7.55 -2.97
CA ALA A 81 -3.39 -7.37 -1.95
C ALA A 81 -4.08 -6.01 -2.14
N GLU A 82 -5.39 -5.98 -1.94
CA GLU A 82 -6.23 -4.80 -2.15
C GLU A 82 -7.13 -4.57 -0.92
N TYR A 83 -7.35 -3.31 -0.58
CA TYR A 83 -8.27 -2.90 0.47
C TYR A 83 -9.00 -1.62 0.09
N THR A 84 -10.33 -1.67 0.08
CA THR A 84 -11.20 -0.52 -0.16
C THR A 84 -11.86 -0.08 1.14
N PHE A 85 -11.89 1.23 1.40
CA PHE A 85 -12.49 1.81 2.59
C PHE A 85 -13.26 3.09 2.26
N GLN A 86 -14.26 3.39 3.09
CA GLN A 86 -14.97 4.66 3.04
C GLN A 86 -14.35 5.67 4.01
N VAL A 87 -14.28 6.93 3.60
CA VAL A 87 -13.87 8.04 4.46
C VAL A 87 -15.10 8.55 5.22
N VAL A 88 -15.06 8.50 6.55
CA VAL A 88 -16.14 8.95 7.45
C VAL A 88 -15.91 10.36 8.00
#